data_AF-A0A3P1CJS4-F1
#
_entry.id   AF-A0A3P1CJS4-F1
#
_cell.length_a   1.000
_cell.length_b   1.000
_cell.length_c   1.000
_cell.angle_alpha   90.00
_cell.angle_beta   90.00
_cell.angle_gamma   90.00
#
_symmetry.space_group_name_H-M   'P 1'
#
loop_
_entity.id
_entity.type
_entity.pdbx_description
1 polymer ?
#
loop_
_entity_poly.entity_id
_entity_poly.type
_entity_poly.pdbx_seq_one_letter_code
_entity_poly.pdbx_strand_id
1 'polypeptide(L)'
;MNLDELKSTWKAYDEKILVSQKLSEQLVFLMIKDRSKGTLARMERNLKLAGFIMTAVVFFFTAAIAGNAFDYTSWYFYIPSVLYIVLALVALVIVIKNVRNLSHVDLSRQNLYDSLKTVLRWHEKAQAALSRVWLLCMLSGFLFGVSMVARNVEAYGTTKVILLLGGQTAVILLLYAAARWLFHAFEDTHGNELRESLQEMEQLKTGM
;
A
#
# COMPACT_ATOMS: atom_id res chain seq x y z
N MET A 1 57.69 16.76 -30.03
CA MET A 1 56.32 16.26 -29.83
C MET A 1 55.56 16.54 -31.11
N ASN A 2 55.20 15.51 -31.87
CA ASN A 2 54.55 15.69 -33.17
C ASN A 2 53.07 16.05 -32.98
N LEU A 3 52.54 16.93 -33.83
CA LEU A 3 51.13 17.33 -33.81
C LEU A 3 50.17 16.13 -33.93
N ASP A 4 50.58 15.10 -34.67
CA ASP A 4 49.83 13.85 -34.81
C ASP A 4 49.80 13.03 -33.51
N GLU A 5 50.87 13.09 -32.70
CA GLU A 5 50.95 12.43 -31.39
C GLU A 5 49.95 13.07 -30.42
N LEU A 6 49.90 14.41 -30.37
CA LEU A 6 48.92 15.18 -29.59
C LEU A 6 47.48 14.89 -30.04
N LYS A 7 47.23 14.81 -31.34
CA LYS A 7 45.90 14.53 -31.88
C LYS A 7 45.44 13.11 -31.54
N SER A 8 46.34 12.14 -31.58
CA SER A 8 46.06 10.75 -31.20
C SER A 8 45.81 10.59 -29.70
N THR A 9 46.58 11.27 -28.84
CA THR A 9 46.38 11.25 -27.39
C THR A 9 45.08 11.95 -27.00
N TRP A 10 44.74 13.06 -27.65
CA TRP A 10 43.47 13.76 -27.40
C TRP A 10 42.26 12.89 -27.77
N LYS A 11 42.32 12.22 -28.93
CA LYS A 11 41.25 11.31 -29.39
C LYS A 11 41.07 10.11 -28.46
N ALA A 12 42.17 9.56 -27.96
CA ALA A 12 42.14 8.48 -26.96
C ALA A 12 41.61 8.95 -25.59
N TYR A 13 41.85 10.20 -25.23
CA TYR A 13 41.30 10.80 -24.01
C TYR A 13 39.79 11.03 -24.12
N ASP A 14 39.34 11.53 -25.26
CA ASP A 14 37.93 11.78 -25.57
C ASP A 14 37.11 10.48 -25.58
N GLU A 15 37.67 9.42 -26.17
CA GLU A 15 37.07 8.08 -26.14
C GLU A 15 36.97 7.51 -24.71
N LYS A 16 37.99 7.72 -23.87
CA LYS A 16 37.92 7.35 -22.45
C LYS A 16 36.87 8.15 -21.68
N ILE A 17 36.70 9.43 -21.98
CA ILE A 17 35.67 10.27 -21.36
C ILE A 17 34.28 9.78 -21.75
N LEU A 18 34.04 9.48 -23.04
CA LEU A 18 32.77 8.93 -23.52
C LEU A 18 32.44 7.55 -22.92
N VAL A 19 33.45 6.68 -22.80
CA VAL A 19 33.28 5.36 -22.17
C VAL A 19 33.01 5.52 -20.66
N SER A 20 33.70 6.43 -19.99
CA SER A 20 33.48 6.75 -18.57
C SER A 20 32.08 7.32 -18.32
N GLN A 21 31.60 8.22 -19.18
CA GLN A 21 30.23 8.74 -19.10
C GLN A 21 29.20 7.62 -19.27
N LYS A 22 29.34 6.77 -20.30
CA LYS A 22 28.44 5.63 -20.50
C LYS A 22 28.44 4.64 -19.34
N LEU A 23 29.61 4.39 -18.73
CA LEU A 23 29.71 3.55 -17.53
C LEU A 23 29.04 4.20 -16.33
N SER A 24 29.23 5.51 -16.13
CA SER A 24 28.58 6.29 -15.08
C SER A 24 27.05 6.25 -15.23
N GLU A 25 26.54 6.48 -16.44
CA GLU A 25 25.11 6.39 -16.76
C GLU A 25 24.53 5.00 -16.49
N GLN A 26 25.25 3.95 -16.89
CA GLN A 26 24.83 2.57 -16.61
C GLN A 26 24.81 2.26 -15.11
N LEU A 27 25.78 2.79 -14.36
CA LEU A 27 25.89 2.61 -12.93
C LEU A 27 24.75 3.34 -12.18
N VAL A 28 24.46 4.58 -12.57
CA VAL A 28 23.32 5.35 -12.04
C VAL A 28 22.00 4.66 -12.37
N PHE A 29 21.82 4.18 -13.61
CA PHE A 29 20.63 3.42 -14.01
C PHE A 29 20.45 2.14 -13.18
N LEU A 30 21.52 1.39 -12.94
CA LEU A 30 21.48 0.18 -12.11
C LEU A 30 21.13 0.52 -10.65
N MET A 31 21.70 1.61 -10.11
CA MET A 31 21.43 2.07 -8.76
C MET A 31 19.96 2.46 -8.57
N ILE A 32 19.38 3.20 -9.52
CA ILE A 32 17.96 3.57 -9.53
C ILE A 32 17.06 2.33 -9.67
N LYS A 33 17.45 1.36 -10.52
CA LYS A 33 16.73 0.10 -10.70
C LYS A 33 16.70 -0.72 -9.41
N ASP A 34 17.82 -0.85 -8.72
CA ASP A 34 17.92 -1.62 -7.47
C ASP A 34 17.16 -0.92 -6.33
N ARG A 35 17.25 0.41 -6.22
CA ARG A 35 16.45 1.20 -5.26
C ARG A 35 14.95 1.00 -5.50
N SER A 36 14.51 1.11 -6.76
CA SER A 36 13.11 0.92 -7.14
C SER A 36 12.61 -0.49 -6.85
N LYS A 37 13.42 -1.53 -7.14
CA LYS A 37 13.09 -2.92 -6.78
C LYS A 37 12.95 -3.11 -5.27
N GLY A 38 13.84 -2.51 -4.49
CA GLY A 38 13.77 -2.54 -3.03
C GLY A 38 12.47 -1.94 -2.49
N THR A 39 12.07 -0.78 -2.99
CA THR A 39 10.81 -0.12 -2.59
C THR A 39 9.59 -0.93 -3.03
N LEU A 40 9.60 -1.48 -4.25
CA LEU A 40 8.53 -2.37 -4.74
C LEU A 40 8.37 -3.63 -3.90
N ALA A 41 9.48 -4.28 -3.52
CA ALA A 41 9.44 -5.47 -2.67
C ALA A 41 8.89 -5.17 -1.27
N ARG A 42 9.20 -3.99 -0.70
CA ARG A 42 8.63 -3.54 0.57
C ARG A 42 7.12 -3.27 0.45
N MET A 43 6.69 -2.61 -0.62
CA MET A 43 5.26 -2.40 -0.92
C MET A 43 4.51 -3.72 -1.07
N GLU A 44 5.07 -4.67 -1.82
CA GLU A 44 4.47 -6.01 -2.00
C GLU A 44 4.34 -6.75 -0.67
N ARG A 45 5.38 -6.73 0.17
CA ARG A 45 5.36 -7.37 1.49
C ARG A 45 4.28 -6.76 2.40
N ASN A 46 4.12 -5.44 2.40
CA ASN A 46 3.10 -4.76 3.18
C ASN A 46 1.69 -5.07 2.65
N LEU A 47 1.50 -5.12 1.33
CA LEU A 47 0.23 -5.56 0.73
C LEU A 47 -0.09 -7.01 1.09
N LYS A 48 0.90 -7.92 1.07
CA LYS A 48 0.72 -9.31 1.50
C LYS A 48 0.33 -9.39 2.98
N LEU A 49 0.95 -8.59 3.84
CA LEU A 49 0.59 -8.51 5.25
C LEU A 49 -0.85 -8.01 5.45
N ALA A 50 -1.25 -6.97 4.73
CA ALA A 50 -2.64 -6.49 4.72
C ALA A 50 -3.61 -7.58 4.23
N GLY A 51 -3.27 -8.30 3.16
CA GLY A 51 -4.05 -9.43 2.66
C GLY A 51 -4.18 -10.57 3.66
N PHE A 52 -3.10 -10.89 4.40
CA PHE A 52 -3.12 -11.88 5.47
C PHE A 52 -4.07 -11.47 6.61
N ILE A 53 -3.98 -10.21 7.05
CA ILE A 53 -4.87 -9.66 8.09
C ILE A 53 -6.34 -9.74 7.61
N MET A 54 -6.64 -9.32 6.38
CA MET A 54 -8.00 -9.39 5.83
C MET A 54 -8.51 -10.84 5.75
N THR A 55 -7.65 -11.79 5.39
CA THR A 55 -8.01 -13.22 5.38
C THR A 55 -8.35 -13.73 6.77
N ALA A 56 -7.53 -13.37 7.78
CA ALA A 56 -7.77 -13.74 9.17
C ALA A 56 -9.10 -13.16 9.69
N VAL A 57 -9.43 -11.91 9.32
CA VAL A 57 -10.70 -11.25 9.64
C VAL A 57 -11.89 -12.00 9.04
N VAL A 58 -11.82 -12.34 7.74
CA VAL A 58 -12.89 -13.11 7.08
C VAL A 58 -13.08 -14.45 7.77
N PHE A 59 -11.99 -15.16 8.05
CA PHE A 59 -12.05 -16.45 8.74
C PHE A 59 -12.66 -16.34 10.13
N PHE A 60 -12.23 -15.34 10.91
CA PHE A 60 -12.74 -15.09 12.26
C PHE A 60 -14.25 -14.82 12.26
N PHE A 61 -14.73 -13.88 11.44
CA PHE A 61 -16.16 -13.56 11.40
C PHE A 61 -16.99 -14.70 10.82
N THR A 62 -16.48 -15.42 9.83
CA THR A 62 -17.17 -16.59 9.26
C THR A 62 -17.31 -17.70 10.32
N ALA A 63 -16.22 -18.00 11.05
CA ALA A 63 -16.24 -18.98 12.14
C ALA A 63 -17.15 -18.54 13.29
N ALA A 64 -17.15 -17.25 13.64
CA ALA A 64 -18.00 -16.72 14.70
C ALA A 64 -19.50 -16.75 14.35
N ILE A 65 -19.87 -16.52 13.08
CA ILE A 65 -21.24 -16.67 12.60
C ILE A 65 -21.63 -18.15 12.56
N ALA A 66 -20.79 -19.01 11.97
CA ALA A 66 -21.08 -20.44 11.83
C ALA A 66 -21.18 -21.17 13.18
N GLY A 67 -20.32 -20.79 14.14
CA GLY A 67 -20.34 -21.30 15.51
C GLY A 67 -21.37 -20.63 16.41
N ASN A 68 -22.18 -19.70 15.89
CA ASN A 68 -23.10 -18.86 16.66
C ASN A 68 -22.45 -18.25 17.91
N ALA A 69 -21.18 -17.83 17.83
CA ALA A 69 -20.42 -17.33 18.97
C ALA A 69 -21.02 -16.03 19.55
N PHE A 70 -21.79 -15.31 18.73
CA PHE A 70 -22.42 -14.07 19.15
C PHE A 70 -23.78 -14.28 19.81
N ASP A 71 -24.39 -15.47 19.70
CA ASP A 71 -25.69 -15.82 20.30
C ASP A 71 -26.75 -14.73 20.09
N TYR A 72 -26.98 -14.34 18.83
CA TYR A 72 -27.97 -13.33 18.51
C TYR A 72 -29.36 -13.96 18.37
N THR A 73 -30.32 -13.44 19.14
CA THR A 73 -31.72 -13.89 19.10
C THR A 73 -32.39 -13.64 17.75
N SER A 74 -31.98 -12.57 17.05
CA SER A 74 -32.56 -12.15 15.77
C SER A 74 -31.51 -12.06 14.68
N TRP A 75 -31.88 -12.47 13.47
CA TRP A 75 -30.98 -12.53 12.31
C TRP A 75 -30.41 -11.15 11.89
N TYR A 76 -31.14 -10.05 12.13
CA TYR A 76 -30.70 -8.71 11.72
C TYR A 76 -29.48 -8.20 12.49
N PHE A 77 -29.18 -8.75 13.68
CA PHE A 77 -27.98 -8.38 14.44
C PHE A 77 -26.68 -8.89 13.78
N TYR A 78 -26.76 -9.87 12.86
CA TYR A 78 -25.62 -10.32 12.05
C TYR A 78 -25.30 -9.43 10.85
N ILE A 79 -26.19 -8.50 10.47
CA ILE A 79 -25.99 -7.62 9.30
C ILE A 79 -24.62 -6.93 9.32
N PRO A 80 -24.16 -6.33 10.44
CA PRO A 80 -22.84 -5.70 10.48
C PRO A 80 -21.69 -6.68 10.27
N SER A 81 -21.82 -7.92 10.77
CA SER A 81 -20.79 -8.96 10.60
C SER A 81 -20.71 -9.45 9.16
N VAL A 82 -21.86 -9.66 8.52
CA VAL A 82 -21.94 -10.04 7.09
C VAL A 82 -21.37 -8.92 6.22
N LEU A 83 -21.73 -7.66 6.51
CA LEU A 83 -21.20 -6.50 5.80
C LEU A 83 -19.67 -6.38 5.96
N TYR A 84 -19.15 -6.69 7.15
CA TYR A 84 -17.70 -6.74 7.41
C TYR A 84 -17.00 -7.79 6.55
N ILE A 85 -17.57 -8.99 6.44
CA ILE A 85 -17.05 -10.07 5.58
C ILE A 85 -17.04 -9.63 4.11
N VAL A 86 -18.13 -9.05 3.61
CA VAL A 86 -18.23 -8.59 2.22
C VAL A 86 -17.17 -7.51 1.93
N LEU A 87 -17.02 -6.53 2.81
CA LEU A 87 -16.00 -5.49 2.64
C LEU A 87 -14.57 -6.05 2.71
N ALA A 88 -14.32 -6.99 3.61
CA ALA A 88 -13.02 -7.65 3.72
C ALA A 88 -12.70 -8.47 2.45
N LEU A 89 -13.69 -9.14 1.84
CA LEU A 89 -13.54 -9.83 0.56
C LEU A 89 -13.23 -8.85 -0.58
N VAL A 90 -13.92 -7.71 -0.64
CA VAL A 90 -13.63 -6.65 -1.63
C VAL A 90 -12.19 -6.14 -1.46
N ALA A 91 -11.75 -5.88 -0.23
CA ALA A 91 -10.37 -5.51 0.05
C ALA A 91 -9.38 -6.60 -0.39
N LEU A 92 -9.68 -7.86 -0.11
CA LEU A 92 -8.84 -8.99 -0.49
C LEU A 92 -8.68 -9.07 -2.01
N VAL A 93 -9.75 -8.91 -2.78
CA VAL A 93 -9.72 -8.89 -4.25
C VAL A 93 -8.84 -7.75 -4.76
N ILE A 94 -8.95 -6.55 -4.16
CA ILE A 94 -8.11 -5.40 -4.51
C ILE A 94 -6.63 -5.70 -4.23
N VAL A 95 -6.31 -6.27 -3.07
CA VAL A 95 -4.93 -6.64 -2.70
C VAL A 95 -4.38 -7.68 -3.66
N ILE A 96 -5.11 -8.77 -3.93
CA ILE A 96 -4.68 -9.84 -4.84
C ILE A 96 -4.44 -9.27 -6.24
N LYS A 97 -5.35 -8.44 -6.75
CA LYS A 97 -5.21 -7.83 -8.08
C LYS A 97 -3.97 -6.94 -8.16
N ASN A 98 -3.69 -6.16 -7.12
CA ASN A 98 -2.52 -5.29 -7.09
C ASN A 98 -1.21 -6.07 -6.96
N VAL A 99 -1.15 -7.10 -6.09
CA VAL A 99 0.03 -7.97 -5.98
C VAL A 99 0.30 -8.70 -7.29
N ARG A 100 -0.73 -9.24 -7.96
CA ARG A 100 -0.57 -9.89 -9.27
C ARG A 100 -0.07 -8.92 -10.33
N ASN A 101 -0.61 -7.71 -10.36
CA ASN A 101 -0.17 -6.71 -11.33
C ASN A 101 1.25 -6.22 -11.07
N LEU A 102 1.65 -6.03 -9.80
CA LEU A 102 3.03 -5.73 -9.42
C LEU A 102 3.99 -6.86 -9.83
N SER A 103 3.58 -8.13 -9.65
CA SER A 103 4.40 -9.29 -10.01
C SER A 103 4.60 -9.48 -11.52
N HIS A 104 3.77 -8.84 -12.36
CA HIS A 104 3.81 -8.95 -13.82
C HIS A 104 4.60 -7.82 -14.50
N VAL A 105 5.08 -6.82 -13.74
CA VAL A 105 5.86 -5.72 -14.31
C VAL A 105 7.32 -6.17 -14.50
N ASP A 106 7.66 -6.50 -15.74
CA ASP A 106 9.04 -6.81 -16.11
C ASP A 106 9.82 -5.49 -16.29
N LEU A 107 10.76 -5.23 -15.38
CA LEU A 107 11.64 -4.05 -15.39
C LEU A 107 12.74 -4.21 -16.46
N SER A 108 12.30 -4.24 -17.72
CA SER A 108 13.13 -4.22 -18.92
C SER A 108 13.73 -2.83 -19.15
N ARG A 109 14.99 -2.79 -19.64
CA ARG A 109 15.78 -1.56 -19.85
C ARG A 109 15.08 -0.50 -20.73
N GLN A 110 14.23 -0.92 -21.67
CA GLN A 110 13.60 -0.02 -22.63
C GLN A 110 12.34 0.69 -22.12
N ASN A 111 11.74 0.22 -21.03
CA ASN A 111 10.43 0.72 -20.54
C ASN A 111 10.43 1.04 -19.03
N LEU A 112 11.61 1.23 -18.42
CA LEU A 112 11.72 1.42 -16.97
C LEU A 112 10.95 2.67 -16.49
N TYR A 113 11.03 3.78 -17.22
CA TYR A 113 10.32 5.03 -16.92
C TYR A 113 8.79 4.86 -17.00
N ASP A 114 8.28 4.29 -18.10
CA ASP A 114 6.85 4.03 -18.26
C ASP A 114 6.33 2.96 -17.30
N SER A 115 7.16 1.98 -16.95
CA SER A 115 6.84 0.96 -15.95
C SER A 115 6.75 1.56 -14.55
N LEU A 116 7.71 2.40 -14.13
CA LEU A 116 7.65 3.10 -12.85
C LEU A 116 6.44 4.03 -12.77
N LYS A 117 6.18 4.80 -13.82
CA LYS A 117 5.04 5.73 -13.89
C LYS A 117 3.70 4.99 -13.84
N THR A 118 3.62 3.84 -14.50
CA THR A 118 2.44 2.98 -14.45
C THR A 118 2.26 2.39 -13.05
N VAL A 119 3.32 1.82 -12.46
CA VAL A 119 3.24 1.24 -11.12
C VAL A 119 2.86 2.29 -10.07
N LEU A 120 3.40 3.51 -10.15
CA LEU A 120 3.04 4.60 -9.24
C LEU A 120 1.55 4.94 -9.32
N ARG A 121 0.99 5.09 -10.53
CA ARG A 121 -0.45 5.34 -10.71
C ARG A 121 -1.32 4.19 -10.22
N TRP A 122 -0.87 2.95 -10.40
CA TRP A 122 -1.58 1.77 -9.90
C TRP A 122 -1.56 1.74 -8.38
N HIS A 123 -0.42 2.07 -7.76
CA HIS A 123 -0.29 2.15 -6.31
C HIS A 123 -1.16 3.25 -5.71
N GLU A 124 -1.16 4.47 -6.29
CA GLU A 124 -2.02 5.58 -5.84
C GLU A 124 -3.50 5.19 -5.91
N LYS A 125 -3.95 4.57 -7.02
CA LYS A 125 -5.34 4.11 -7.15
C LYS A 125 -5.69 2.98 -6.19
N ALA A 126 -4.79 2.02 -6.00
CA ALA A 126 -4.97 0.91 -5.07
C ALA A 126 -5.10 1.40 -3.64
N GLN A 127 -4.26 2.34 -3.24
CA GLN A 127 -4.22 2.93 -1.92
C GLN A 127 -5.47 3.79 -1.65
N ALA A 128 -5.91 4.59 -2.62
CA ALA A 128 -7.15 5.34 -2.51
C ALA A 128 -8.39 4.42 -2.41
N ALA A 129 -8.39 3.28 -3.10
CA ALA A 129 -9.45 2.28 -2.97
C ALA A 129 -9.41 1.60 -1.59
N LEU A 130 -8.22 1.20 -1.12
CA LEU A 130 -8.02 0.60 0.19
C LEU A 130 -8.41 1.54 1.33
N SER A 131 -8.12 2.84 1.24
CA SER A 131 -8.52 3.80 2.28
C SER A 131 -10.04 3.96 2.36
N ARG A 132 -10.74 3.96 1.22
CA ARG A 132 -12.21 3.97 1.18
C ARG A 132 -12.80 2.70 1.76
N VAL A 133 -12.27 1.54 1.39
CA VAL A 133 -12.73 0.25 1.95
C VAL A 133 -12.45 0.18 3.44
N TRP A 134 -11.31 0.70 3.90
CA TRP A 134 -10.97 0.79 5.32
C TRP A 134 -11.98 1.66 6.10
N LEU A 135 -12.36 2.81 5.56
CA LEU A 135 -13.37 3.68 6.17
C LEU A 135 -14.72 2.96 6.29
N LEU A 136 -15.13 2.25 5.24
CA LEU A 136 -16.34 1.43 5.25
C LEU A 136 -16.26 0.28 6.27
N CYS A 137 -15.11 -0.40 6.38
CA CYS A 137 -14.89 -1.42 7.40
C CYS A 137 -14.98 -0.81 8.80
N MET A 138 -14.44 0.37 9.03
CA MET A 138 -14.57 1.06 10.32
C MET A 138 -16.02 1.37 10.67
N LEU A 139 -16.79 1.90 9.71
CA LEU A 139 -18.20 2.19 9.89
C LEU A 139 -18.99 0.91 10.23
N SER A 140 -18.68 -0.19 9.52
CA SER A 140 -19.26 -1.51 9.80
C SER A 140 -18.87 -2.05 11.16
N GLY A 141 -17.62 -1.84 11.60
CA GLY A 141 -17.15 -2.24 12.93
C GLY A 141 -17.81 -1.44 14.06
N PHE A 142 -18.10 -0.15 13.81
CA PHE A 142 -18.91 0.66 14.72
C PHE A 142 -20.31 0.09 14.86
N LEU A 143 -21.00 -0.15 13.74
CA LEU A 143 -22.32 -0.78 13.67
C LEU A 143 -22.35 -2.15 14.39
N PHE A 144 -21.28 -2.94 14.26
CA PHE A 144 -21.16 -4.22 14.95
C PHE A 144 -21.14 -4.08 16.47
N GLY A 145 -20.35 -3.16 17.03
CA GLY A 145 -20.39 -2.98 18.49
C GLY A 145 -21.66 -2.31 18.99
N VAL A 146 -22.31 -1.44 18.19
CA VAL A 146 -23.67 -0.95 18.48
C VAL A 146 -24.66 -2.12 18.55
N SER A 147 -24.59 -3.08 17.61
CA SER A 147 -25.40 -4.29 17.59
C SER A 147 -25.22 -5.13 18.87
N MET A 148 -23.98 -5.32 19.31
CA MET A 148 -23.62 -5.99 20.57
C MET A 148 -24.18 -5.28 21.82
N VAL A 149 -24.08 -3.95 21.87
CA VAL A 149 -24.58 -3.17 23.02
C VAL A 149 -26.10 -3.15 23.03
N ALA A 150 -26.75 -2.98 21.87
CA ALA A 150 -28.21 -2.91 21.72
C ALA A 150 -28.93 -4.14 22.30
N ARG A 151 -28.33 -5.33 22.19
CA ARG A 151 -28.89 -6.57 22.77
C ARG A 151 -29.01 -6.52 24.29
N ASN A 152 -28.04 -5.89 24.95
CA ASN A 152 -27.93 -5.95 26.40
C ASN A 152 -28.36 -4.64 27.08
N VAL A 153 -29.06 -3.75 26.38
CA VAL A 153 -29.51 -2.45 26.92
C VAL A 153 -30.47 -2.62 28.09
N GLU A 154 -31.29 -3.67 28.10
CA GLU A 154 -32.19 -3.97 29.21
C GLU A 154 -31.44 -4.49 30.45
N ALA A 155 -30.30 -5.18 30.25
CA ALA A 155 -29.48 -5.75 31.33
C ALA A 155 -28.42 -4.76 31.87
N TYR A 156 -27.91 -3.87 31.02
CA TYR A 156 -26.94 -2.84 31.38
C TYR A 156 -27.69 -1.51 31.49
N GLY A 157 -27.90 -1.02 32.72
CA GLY A 157 -28.47 0.31 32.94
C GLY A 157 -27.81 1.40 32.07
N THR A 158 -28.57 2.45 31.76
CA THR A 158 -28.24 3.51 30.77
C THR A 158 -26.82 4.07 30.88
N THR A 159 -26.27 4.22 32.08
CA THR A 159 -24.89 4.71 32.31
C THR A 159 -23.83 3.77 31.74
N LYS A 160 -24.02 2.44 31.86
CA LYS A 160 -23.05 1.45 31.35
C LYS A 160 -23.07 1.35 29.83
N VAL A 161 -24.26 1.51 29.23
CA VAL A 161 -24.44 1.55 27.77
C VAL A 161 -23.72 2.76 27.17
N ILE A 162 -23.88 3.94 27.76
CA ILE A 162 -23.19 5.16 27.31
C ILE A 162 -21.68 5.01 27.44
N LEU A 163 -21.19 4.43 28.54
CA LEU A 163 -19.75 4.22 28.76
C LEU A 163 -19.16 3.20 27.78
N LEU A 164 -19.87 2.12 27.47
CA LEU A 164 -19.45 1.13 26.47
C LEU A 164 -19.42 1.71 25.05
N LEU A 165 -20.49 2.42 24.64
CA LEU A 165 -20.53 3.07 23.32
C LEU A 165 -19.48 4.19 23.21
N GLY A 166 -19.30 4.98 24.26
CA GLY A 166 -18.25 6.00 24.32
C GLY A 166 -16.85 5.40 24.23
N GLY A 167 -16.58 4.33 24.98
CA GLY A 167 -15.33 3.59 24.93
C GLY A 167 -15.06 2.98 23.55
N GLN A 168 -16.07 2.36 22.94
CA GLN A 168 -15.96 1.80 21.59
C GLN A 168 -15.67 2.90 20.55
N THR A 169 -16.35 4.04 20.65
CA THR A 169 -16.13 5.19 19.77
C THR A 169 -14.70 5.72 19.95
N ALA A 170 -14.20 5.82 21.18
CA ALA A 170 -12.84 6.25 21.46
C ALA A 170 -11.79 5.28 20.89
N VAL A 171 -11.98 3.97 21.03
CA VAL A 171 -11.09 2.95 20.45
C VAL A 171 -11.09 3.05 18.93
N ILE A 172 -12.25 3.22 18.29
CA ILE A 172 -12.35 3.38 16.84
C ILE A 172 -11.65 4.68 16.39
N LEU A 173 -11.82 5.79 17.10
CA LEU A 173 -11.12 7.03 16.78
C LEU A 173 -9.60 6.92 16.95
N LEU A 174 -9.14 6.20 17.98
CA LEU A 174 -7.72 5.97 18.23
C LEU A 174 -7.12 5.07 17.13
N LEU A 175 -7.81 3.99 16.75
CA LEU A 175 -7.44 3.17 15.60
C LEU A 175 -7.46 3.95 14.29
N TYR A 176 -8.37 4.92 14.14
CA TYR A 176 -8.47 5.74 12.94
C TYR A 176 -7.30 6.70 12.86
N ALA A 177 -6.95 7.35 13.97
CA ALA A 177 -5.79 8.21 14.07
C ALA A 177 -4.50 7.42 13.82
N ALA A 178 -4.37 6.23 14.42
CA ALA A 178 -3.23 5.34 14.22
C ALA A 178 -3.13 4.89 12.77
N ALA A 179 -4.24 4.44 12.15
CA ALA A 179 -4.27 4.04 10.75
C ALA A 179 -3.94 5.22 9.83
N ARG A 180 -4.54 6.40 10.04
CA ARG A 180 -4.26 7.60 9.24
C ARG A 180 -2.81 8.04 9.38
N TRP A 181 -2.25 7.99 10.58
CA TRP A 181 -0.84 8.27 10.81
C TRP A 181 0.07 7.27 10.08
N LEU A 182 -0.25 5.98 10.17
CA LEU A 182 0.45 4.92 9.45
C LEU A 182 0.38 5.17 7.93
N PHE A 183 -0.83 5.32 7.38
CA PHE A 183 -1.04 5.52 5.94
C PHE A 183 -0.34 6.79 5.44
N HIS A 184 -0.39 7.90 6.18
CA HIS A 184 0.29 9.13 5.78
C HIS A 184 1.82 8.99 5.84
N ALA A 185 2.37 8.38 6.89
CA ALA A 185 3.81 8.12 6.99
C ALA A 185 4.32 7.16 5.91
N PHE A 186 3.52 6.15 5.54
CA PHE A 186 3.81 5.23 4.45
C PHE A 186 3.68 5.88 3.06
N GLU A 187 2.68 6.74 2.87
CA GLU A 187 2.40 7.48 1.63
C GLU A 187 3.54 8.43 1.27
N ASP A 188 4.01 9.21 2.24
CA ASP A 188 5.10 10.15 2.02
C ASP A 188 6.43 9.45 1.75
N THR A 189 6.74 8.36 2.46
CA THR A 189 8.10 7.80 2.36
C THR A 189 8.31 7.07 1.02
N HIS A 190 7.41 6.18 0.64
CA HIS A 190 7.63 5.36 -0.57
C HIS A 190 7.17 6.04 -1.86
N GLY A 191 6.14 6.88 -1.79
CA GLY A 191 5.70 7.70 -2.92
C GLY A 191 6.73 8.77 -3.29
N ASN A 192 7.35 9.41 -2.30
CA ASN A 192 8.41 10.39 -2.56
C ASN A 192 9.71 9.73 -3.03
N GLU A 193 10.10 8.57 -2.50
CA GLU A 193 11.26 7.82 -3.03
C GLU A 193 11.10 7.45 -4.52
N LEU A 194 9.90 7.02 -4.94
CA LEU A 194 9.62 6.75 -6.36
C LEU A 194 9.56 8.02 -7.21
N ARG A 195 9.03 9.13 -6.68
CA ARG A 195 9.02 10.43 -7.38
C ARG A 195 10.43 10.99 -7.54
N GLU A 196 11.26 10.89 -6.52
CA GLU A 196 12.67 11.28 -6.54
C GLU A 196 13.42 10.46 -7.59
N SER A 197 13.22 9.14 -7.60
CA SER A 197 13.81 8.24 -8.62
C SER A 197 13.34 8.56 -10.05
N LEU A 198 12.09 9.02 -10.22
CA LEU A 198 11.57 9.49 -11.52
C LEU A 198 12.16 10.84 -11.93
N GLN A 199 12.35 11.77 -10.99
CA GLN A 199 12.97 13.07 -11.24
C GLN A 199 14.45 12.94 -11.59
N GLU A 200 15.19 12.05 -10.93
CA GLU A 200 16.58 11.72 -11.27
C GLU A 200 16.69 11.17 -12.70
N MET A 201 15.77 10.27 -13.10
CA MET A 201 15.71 9.77 -14.48
C MET A 201 15.34 10.85 -15.50
N GLU A 202 14.48 11.80 -15.14
CA GLU A 202 14.11 12.91 -16.01
C GLU A 202 15.31 13.84 -16.21
N GLN A 203 16.03 14.21 -15.15
CA GLN A 203 17.25 15.04 -15.23
C GLN A 203 18.35 14.40 -16.10
N LEU A 204 18.53 13.08 -16.01
CA LEU A 204 19.48 12.36 -16.88
C LEU A 204 19.06 12.39 -18.35
N LYS A 205 17.76 12.53 -18.64
CA LYS A 205 17.24 12.61 -20.01
C LYS A 205 17.25 14.05 -20.57
N THR A 206 17.09 15.08 -19.73
CA THR A 206 17.13 16.50 -20.14
C THR A 206 18.51 17.14 -20.09
N GLY A 207 19.48 16.53 -19.39
CA GLY A 207 20.90 16.92 -19.44
C GLY A 207 21.65 16.42 -20.68
N MET A 208 20.94 15.72 -21.57
CA MET A 208 21.34 15.32 -22.93
C MET A 208 20.90 16.38 -23.93
#